data_AF-A0A2N3F308-F1
#
_entry.id   AF-A0A2N3F308-F1
#
_cell.length_a   1.000
_cell.length_b   1.000
_cell.length_c   1.000
_cell.angle_alpha   90.00
_cell.angle_beta   90.00
_cell.angle_gamma   90.00
#
_symmetry.space_group_name_H-M   'P 1'
#
loop_
_entity.id
_entity.type
_entity.pdbx_description
1 polymer ?
#
loop_
_entity_poly.entity_id
_entity_poly.type
_entity_poly.pdbx_seq_one_letter_code
_entity_poly.pdbx_strand_id
1 'polypeptide(L)'
;LISEIARRFGNQVLVLSVDARRCQGDTATPSGYEVTTHGGRRGTGIDAIEWAREGAERGAGEILLNSMDADGTTGGFDISMIKEVRDVVSVPLIASGGAGRPEDFVAAAQAGADAVLAASVFHFGTLTIRQVKEAMRSAGISVR
;
A
#
# COMPACT_ATOMS: atom_id res chain seq x y z
N LEU A 1 19.86 7.64 -2.59
CA LEU A 1 19.77 6.17 -2.67
C LEU A 1 18.81 5.69 -3.76
N ILE A 2 17.51 6.07 -3.77
CA ILE A 2 16.53 5.62 -4.80
C ILE A 2 17.08 5.79 -6.23
N SER A 3 17.42 7.02 -6.62
CA SER A 3 17.91 7.32 -7.98
C SER A 3 19.27 6.71 -8.31
N GLU A 4 20.06 6.34 -7.30
CA GLU A 4 21.36 5.69 -7.50
C GLU A 4 21.17 4.21 -7.82
N ILE A 5 20.32 3.52 -7.04
CA ILE A 5 19.95 2.12 -7.28
C ILE A 5 19.25 2.00 -8.65
N ALA A 6 18.26 2.85 -8.91
CA ALA A 6 17.51 2.85 -10.16
C ALA A 6 18.43 3.06 -11.37
N ARG A 7 19.38 4.00 -11.30
CA ARG A 7 20.36 4.23 -12.38
C ARG A 7 21.30 3.05 -12.59
N ARG A 8 21.68 2.34 -11.52
CA ARG A 8 22.67 1.26 -11.60
C ARG A 8 22.07 -0.07 -12.04
N PHE A 9 20.83 -0.37 -11.63
CA PHE A 9 20.23 -1.70 -11.74
C PHE A 9 18.85 -1.72 -12.45
N GLY A 10 18.31 -0.54 -12.77
CA GLY A 10 16.96 -0.37 -13.32
C GLY A 10 15.90 -0.22 -12.22
N ASN A 11 14.76 0.37 -12.56
CA ASN A 11 13.71 0.70 -11.58
C ASN A 11 13.10 -0.56 -10.94
N GLN A 12 12.96 -1.63 -11.72
CA GLN A 12 12.26 -2.87 -11.36
C GLN A 12 12.86 -3.62 -10.16
N VAL A 13 14.08 -3.27 -9.72
CA VAL A 13 14.71 -3.92 -8.56
C VAL A 13 14.36 -3.25 -7.23
N LEU A 14 13.69 -2.10 -7.26
CA LEU A 14 13.48 -1.26 -6.10
C LEU A 14 11.99 -1.10 -5.79
N VAL A 15 11.59 -1.64 -4.63
CA VAL A 15 10.29 -1.38 -4.02
C VAL A 15 10.45 -0.30 -2.95
N LEU A 16 9.65 0.76 -3.01
CA LEU A 16 9.59 1.77 -1.96
C LEU A 16 8.45 1.43 -0.99
N SER A 17 8.79 1.09 0.26
CA SER A 17 7.80 0.97 1.32
C SER A 17 7.41 2.35 1.85
N VAL A 18 6.12 2.65 1.82
CA VAL A 18 5.53 3.89 2.35
C VAL A 18 4.60 3.53 3.50
N ASP A 19 5.09 3.70 4.73
CA ASP A 19 4.26 3.58 5.93
C ASP A 19 3.51 4.90 6.14
N ALA A 20 2.21 4.91 5.84
CA ALA A 20 1.38 6.11 5.87
C ALA A 20 0.29 6.02 6.95
N ARG A 21 -0.06 7.17 7.54
CA ARG A 21 -1.20 7.31 8.43
C ARG A 21 -1.86 8.66 8.26
N ARG A 22 -3.12 8.79 8.69
CA ARG A 22 -3.77 10.10 8.85
C ARG A 22 -2.97 10.98 9.81
N CYS A 23 -2.83 12.26 9.48
CA CYS A 23 -2.16 13.23 10.31
C CYS A 23 -2.79 13.32 11.71
N GLN A 24 -1.95 13.57 12.73
CA GLN A 24 -2.37 13.65 14.13
C GLN A 24 -1.81 14.91 14.80
N GLY A 25 -2.54 15.43 15.80
CA GLY A 25 -2.15 16.63 16.55
C GLY A 25 -2.09 17.87 15.63
N ASP A 26 -1.00 18.63 15.73
CA ASP A 26 -0.77 19.84 14.93
C ASP A 26 -0.16 19.56 13.54
N THR A 27 0.09 18.29 13.20
CA THR A 27 0.61 17.92 11.88
C THR A 27 -0.49 18.03 10.85
N ALA A 28 -0.21 18.70 9.73
CA ALA A 28 -1.11 18.76 8.59
C ALA A 28 -0.30 18.69 7.30
N THR A 29 -0.74 17.83 6.39
CA THR A 29 -0.22 17.69 5.02
C THR A 29 -1.36 17.94 4.03
N PRO A 30 -1.07 18.32 2.77
CA PRO A 30 -2.12 18.55 1.77
C PRO A 30 -3.08 17.36 1.57
N SER A 31 -2.57 16.12 1.59
CA SER A 31 -3.39 14.90 1.49
C SER A 31 -4.09 14.52 2.80
N GLY A 32 -3.66 15.09 3.93
CA GLY A 32 -4.08 14.63 5.25
C GLY A 32 -3.38 13.35 5.72
N TYR A 33 -2.44 12.79 4.94
CA TYR A 33 -1.61 11.66 5.31
C TYR A 33 -0.16 12.05 5.51
N GLU A 34 0.46 11.55 6.57
CA GLU A 34 1.89 11.69 6.80
C GLU A 34 2.63 10.36 6.63
N VAL A 35 3.87 10.44 6.14
CA VAL A 35 4.82 9.32 6.20
C VAL A 35 5.24 9.13 7.65
N THR A 36 5.37 7.87 8.04
CA THR A 36 5.88 7.46 9.34
C THR A 36 7.16 6.66 9.18
N THR A 37 7.94 6.61 10.27
CA THR A 37 9.16 5.82 10.37
C THR A 37 9.19 5.07 11.69
N HIS A 38 10.19 4.21 11.88
CA HIS A 38 10.36 3.40 13.09
C HIS A 38 9.14 2.50 13.35
N GLY A 39 8.60 1.90 12.27
CA GLY A 39 7.43 1.04 12.31
C GLY A 39 6.16 1.78 12.73
N GLY A 40 5.85 2.91 12.08
CA GLY A 40 4.64 3.68 12.36
C GLY A 40 4.69 4.61 13.58
N ARG A 41 5.73 4.51 14.41
CA ARG A 41 5.78 5.20 15.73
C ARG A 41 6.12 6.68 15.64
N ARG A 42 6.87 7.08 14.61
CA ARG A 42 7.34 8.45 14.45
C ARG A 42 6.79 9.06 13.16
N GLY A 43 5.89 10.02 13.32
CA GLY A 43 5.45 10.90 12.24
C GLY A 43 6.61 11.77 11.73
N THR A 44 6.58 12.08 10.45
CA THR A 44 7.62 12.88 9.79
C THR A 44 7.11 14.25 9.33
N GLY A 45 5.79 14.45 9.27
CA GLY A 45 5.18 15.62 8.64
C GLY A 45 5.35 15.70 7.12
N ILE A 46 5.93 14.67 6.48
CA ILE A 46 6.04 14.58 5.02
C ILE A 46 4.73 14.03 4.48
N ASP A 47 4.18 14.66 3.45
CA ASP A 47 2.96 14.20 2.78
C ASP A 47 3.18 12.83 2.13
N ALA A 48 2.35 11.85 2.50
CA ALA A 48 2.55 10.47 2.07
C ALA A 48 2.28 10.24 0.57
N ILE A 49 1.33 10.98 0.00
CA ILE A 49 0.96 10.88 -1.42
C ILE A 49 2.06 11.49 -2.28
N GLU A 50 2.52 12.68 -1.89
CA GLU A 50 3.63 13.35 -2.56
C GLU A 50 4.93 12.52 -2.47
N TRP A 51 5.19 11.90 -1.32
CA TRP A 51 6.34 11.02 -1.17
C TRP A 51 6.28 9.78 -2.07
N ALA A 52 5.10 9.17 -2.22
CA ALA A 52 4.91 8.07 -3.16
C ALA A 52 5.16 8.50 -4.61
N ARG A 53 4.63 9.67 -5.01
CA ARG A 53 4.88 10.27 -6.34
C ARG A 53 6.37 10.52 -6.57
N GLU A 54 7.02 11.22 -5.65
CA GLU A 54 8.45 11.55 -5.72
C GLU A 54 9.31 10.28 -5.76
N GLY A 55 8.96 9.27 -4.96
CA GLY A 55 9.62 7.97 -4.94
C GLY A 55 9.60 7.27 -6.30
N ALA A 56 8.43 7.25 -6.95
CA ALA A 56 8.28 6.72 -8.30
C ALA A 56 9.08 7.53 -9.33
N GLU A 57 9.02 8.87 -9.28
CA GLU A 57 9.80 9.77 -10.17
C GLU A 57 11.31 9.59 -10.02
N ARG A 58 11.76 9.29 -8.80
CA ARG A 58 13.17 9.01 -8.51
C ARG A 58 13.63 7.64 -9.01
N GLY A 59 12.72 6.77 -9.45
CA GLY A 59 13.00 5.47 -10.05
C GLY A 59 12.65 4.26 -9.19
N ALA A 60 11.80 4.39 -8.17
CA ALA A 60 11.20 3.20 -7.55
C ALA A 60 10.33 2.47 -8.60
N GLY A 61 10.53 1.17 -8.75
CA GLY A 61 9.80 0.35 -9.71
C GLY A 61 8.44 -0.11 -9.20
N GLU A 62 8.20 -0.02 -7.90
CA GLU A 62 6.95 -0.42 -7.24
C GLU A 62 6.80 0.32 -5.91
N ILE A 63 5.55 0.64 -5.55
CA ILE A 63 5.19 1.25 -4.27
C ILE A 63 4.50 0.19 -3.41
N LEU A 64 5.04 -0.06 -2.22
CA LEU A 64 4.37 -0.82 -1.17
C LEU A 64 3.72 0.18 -0.21
N LEU A 65 2.42 0.38 -0.35
CA LEU A 65 1.64 1.29 0.48
C LEU A 65 1.11 0.53 1.71
N ASN A 66 1.59 0.91 2.89
CA ASN A 66 1.18 0.34 4.15
C ASN A 66 0.37 1.36 4.96
N SER A 67 -0.92 1.10 5.17
CA SER A 67 -1.77 1.95 6.01
C SER A 67 -1.64 1.55 7.47
N MET A 68 -0.97 2.39 8.26
CA MET A 68 -0.79 2.17 9.70
C MET A 68 -2.11 2.30 10.47
N ASP A 69 -3.10 3.01 9.93
CA ASP A 69 -4.42 3.14 10.53
C ASP A 69 -5.25 1.85 10.37
N ALA A 70 -5.04 1.13 9.27
CA ALA A 70 -5.73 -0.12 8.98
C ALA A 70 -4.99 -1.34 9.56
N ASP A 71 -3.68 -1.25 9.77
CA ASP A 71 -2.86 -2.39 10.20
C ASP A 71 -3.34 -2.99 11.52
N GLY A 72 -3.39 -4.33 11.56
CA GLY A 72 -3.89 -5.09 12.72
C GLY A 72 -5.40 -5.02 12.99
N THR A 73 -6.18 -4.20 12.28
CA THR A 73 -7.62 -3.99 12.58
C THR A 73 -8.54 -5.07 12.03
N THR A 74 -8.12 -5.81 10.99
CA THR A 74 -8.95 -6.73 10.18
C THR A 74 -10.23 -6.09 9.62
N GLY A 75 -10.28 -4.76 9.54
CA GLY A 75 -11.42 -3.98 9.06
C GLY A 75 -11.49 -3.77 7.54
N GLY A 76 -10.48 -4.23 6.80
CA GLY A 76 -10.26 -3.99 5.38
C GLY A 76 -9.08 -3.06 5.11
N PHE A 77 -8.65 -2.99 3.85
CA PHE A 77 -7.61 -2.05 3.41
C PHE A 77 -8.11 -0.60 3.40
N ASP A 78 -7.18 0.36 3.44
CA ASP A 78 -7.53 1.78 3.32
C ASP A 78 -7.82 2.17 1.86
N ILE A 79 -9.06 1.99 1.44
CA ILE A 79 -9.51 2.21 0.06
C ILE A 79 -9.33 3.65 -0.42
N SER A 80 -9.50 4.65 0.47
CA SER A 80 -9.32 6.06 0.09
C SER A 80 -7.85 6.31 -0.24
N MET A 81 -6.96 5.91 0.67
CA MET A 81 -5.53 6.09 0.50
C MET A 81 -4.99 5.36 -0.73
N ILE A 82 -5.48 4.14 -1.02
CA ILE A 82 -5.11 3.40 -2.25
C ILE A 82 -5.47 4.20 -3.50
N LYS A 83 -6.71 4.72 -3.58
CA LYS A 83 -7.16 5.49 -4.75
C LYS A 83 -6.33 6.77 -4.94
N GLU A 84 -6.12 7.51 -3.87
CA GLU A 84 -5.40 8.78 -3.96
C GLU A 84 -3.91 8.59 -4.31
N VAL A 85 -3.27 7.50 -3.84
CA VAL A 85 -1.92 7.14 -4.28
C VAL A 85 -1.92 6.66 -5.74
N ARG A 86 -2.91 5.83 -6.13
CA ARG A 86 -3.04 5.35 -7.51
C ARG A 86 -3.16 6.49 -8.51
N ASP A 87 -3.84 7.57 -8.16
CA ASP A 87 -4.03 8.75 -9.01
C ASP A 87 -2.72 9.47 -9.34
N VAL A 88 -1.68 9.34 -8.49
CA VAL A 88 -0.40 10.05 -8.66
C VAL A 88 0.78 9.16 -9.04
N VAL A 89 0.66 7.83 -8.92
CA VAL A 89 1.72 6.88 -9.34
C VAL A 89 1.26 6.07 -10.53
N SER A 90 2.18 5.67 -11.41
CA SER A 90 1.90 4.77 -12.55
C SER A 90 2.63 3.43 -12.47
N VAL A 91 3.58 3.31 -11.55
CA VAL A 91 4.25 2.05 -11.21
C VAL A 91 3.29 1.10 -10.47
N PRO A 92 3.59 -0.21 -10.43
CA PRO A 92 2.86 -1.16 -9.59
C PRO A 92 2.65 -0.65 -8.16
N LEU A 93 1.42 -0.80 -7.67
CA LEU A 93 1.01 -0.43 -6.32
C LEU A 93 0.57 -1.66 -5.54
N ILE A 94 1.31 -1.98 -4.48
CA ILE A 94 0.97 -3.03 -3.53
C ILE A 94 0.23 -2.40 -2.35
N ALA A 95 -1.00 -2.85 -2.07
CA ALA A 95 -1.72 -2.48 -0.86
C ALA A 95 -1.39 -3.43 0.31
N SER A 96 -1.12 -2.86 1.48
CA SER A 96 -0.83 -3.58 2.73
C SER A 96 -1.56 -2.95 3.93
N GLY A 97 -1.92 -3.80 4.89
CA GLY A 97 -2.57 -3.42 6.14
C GLY A 97 -4.09 -3.59 6.13
N GLY A 98 -4.62 -4.25 7.15
CA GLY A 98 -6.06 -4.26 7.47
C GLY A 98 -6.93 -5.38 6.89
N ALA A 99 -6.44 -6.21 5.97
CA ALA A 99 -7.23 -7.32 5.42
C ALA A 99 -7.74 -8.27 6.52
N GLY A 100 -9.03 -8.64 6.46
CA GLY A 100 -9.69 -9.57 7.37
C GLY A 100 -10.52 -10.66 6.66
N ARG A 101 -10.99 -10.40 5.43
CA ARG A 101 -11.88 -11.27 4.66
C ARG A 101 -11.61 -11.19 3.16
N PRO A 102 -11.99 -12.20 2.34
CA PRO A 102 -11.67 -12.25 0.92
C PRO A 102 -12.13 -11.02 0.12
N GLU A 103 -13.25 -10.41 0.52
CA GLU A 103 -13.83 -9.24 -0.14
C GLU A 103 -12.94 -8.00 0.01
N ASP A 104 -12.12 -7.92 1.06
CA ASP A 104 -11.20 -6.79 1.26
C ASP A 104 -10.14 -6.75 0.14
N PHE A 105 -9.68 -7.92 -0.31
CA PHE A 105 -8.72 -8.04 -1.41
C PHE A 105 -9.33 -7.65 -2.75
N VAL A 106 -10.62 -7.98 -2.95
CA VAL A 106 -11.38 -7.54 -4.12
C VAL A 106 -11.51 -6.02 -4.12
N ALA A 107 -11.87 -5.43 -2.98
CA ALA A 107 -12.03 -3.99 -2.85
C ALA A 107 -10.71 -3.24 -3.11
N ALA A 108 -9.59 -3.72 -2.57
CA ALA A 108 -8.28 -3.12 -2.82
C ALA A 108 -7.86 -3.19 -4.29
N ALA A 109 -8.06 -4.34 -4.95
CA ALA A 109 -7.77 -4.47 -6.38
C ALA A 109 -8.64 -3.54 -7.24
N GLN A 110 -9.94 -3.45 -6.94
CA GLN A 110 -10.86 -2.52 -7.61
C GLN A 110 -10.54 -1.05 -7.34
N ALA A 111 -9.87 -0.74 -6.22
CA ALA A 111 -9.39 0.59 -5.88
C ALA A 111 -8.11 0.99 -6.62
N GLY A 112 -7.49 0.07 -7.36
CA GLY A 112 -6.30 0.33 -8.19
C GLY A 112 -5.01 -0.31 -7.69
N ALA A 113 -5.07 -1.17 -6.66
CA ALA A 113 -3.90 -1.96 -6.27
C ALA A 113 -3.60 -3.05 -7.30
N ASP A 114 -2.36 -3.12 -7.76
CA ASP A 114 -1.87 -4.15 -8.69
C ASP A 114 -1.56 -5.46 -7.97
N ALA A 115 -1.22 -5.36 -6.68
CA ALA A 115 -1.02 -6.49 -5.78
C ALA A 115 -1.53 -6.17 -4.37
N VAL A 116 -1.78 -7.23 -3.60
CA VAL A 116 -2.32 -7.15 -2.25
C VAL A 116 -1.46 -8.02 -1.32
N LEU A 117 -1.03 -7.44 -0.21
CA LEU A 117 -0.20 -8.09 0.79
C LEU A 117 -0.99 -8.21 2.09
N ALA A 118 -1.02 -9.42 2.64
CA ALA A 118 -1.55 -9.70 3.96
C ALA A 118 -0.68 -10.74 4.66
N ALA A 119 -0.50 -10.60 5.98
CA ALA A 119 0.37 -11.48 6.75
C ALA A 119 -0.41 -12.30 7.80
N SER A 120 -1.01 -11.64 8.79
CA SER A 120 -1.65 -12.29 9.94
C SER A 120 -2.77 -13.25 9.56
N VAL A 121 -3.66 -12.85 8.64
CA VAL A 121 -4.79 -13.68 8.17
C VAL A 121 -4.36 -14.98 7.53
N PHE A 122 -3.18 -15.03 6.90
CA PHE A 122 -2.63 -16.27 6.34
C PHE A 122 -1.81 -17.03 7.37
N HIS A 123 -1.03 -16.35 8.20
CA HIS A 123 -0.20 -16.98 9.22
C HIS A 123 -1.03 -17.74 10.27
N PHE A 124 -2.16 -17.18 10.67
CA PHE A 124 -3.08 -17.80 11.63
C PHE A 124 -4.15 -18.68 10.98
N GLY A 125 -4.11 -18.87 9.65
CA GLY A 125 -5.08 -19.69 8.93
C GLY A 125 -6.51 -19.16 8.92
N THR A 126 -6.72 -17.88 9.25
CA THR A 126 -8.03 -17.20 9.17
C THR A 126 -8.55 -17.22 7.74
N LEU A 127 -7.66 -17.02 6.76
CA LEU A 127 -7.92 -17.13 5.34
C LEU A 127 -6.87 -18.03 4.69
N THR A 128 -7.25 -18.60 3.55
CA THR A 128 -6.32 -19.25 2.63
C THR A 128 -6.16 -18.43 1.36
N ILE A 129 -5.00 -18.53 0.73
CA ILE A 129 -4.75 -17.93 -0.60
C ILE A 129 -5.82 -18.40 -1.61
N ARG A 130 -6.32 -19.63 -1.47
CA ARG A 130 -7.39 -20.17 -2.34
C ARG A 130 -8.68 -19.38 -2.22
N GLN A 131 -9.16 -19.12 -0.99
CA GLN A 131 -10.38 -18.35 -0.74
C GLN A 131 -10.29 -16.94 -1.32
N VAL A 132 -9.15 -16.27 -1.12
CA VAL A 132 -8.91 -14.93 -1.68
C VAL A 132 -8.95 -14.97 -3.21
N LYS A 133 -8.24 -15.90 -3.84
CA LYS A 133 -8.25 -16.05 -5.31
C LYS A 133 -9.63 -16.36 -5.86
N GLU A 134 -10.43 -17.17 -5.16
CA GLU A 134 -11.79 -17.51 -5.58
C GLU A 134 -12.73 -16.30 -5.53
N ALA A 135 -12.63 -15.47 -4.49
CA ALA A 135 -13.37 -14.21 -4.41
C ALA A 135 -12.95 -13.25 -5.53
N MET A 136 -11.64 -13.11 -5.78
CA MET A 136 -11.12 -12.26 -6.87
C MET A 136 -11.59 -12.73 -8.24
N ARG A 137 -11.55 -14.04 -8.54
CA ARG A 137 -12.09 -14.57 -9.81
C ARG A 137 -13.59 -14.34 -9.93
N SER A 138 -14.35 -14.55 -8.85
CA SER A 138 -15.79 -14.32 -8.83
C SER A 138 -16.16 -12.86 -9.09
N ALA A 139 -15.28 -11.93 -8.70
CA ALA A 139 -15.40 -10.50 -8.98
C ALA A 139 -14.84 -10.06 -10.34
N GLY A 140 -14.43 -11.00 -11.20
CA GLY A 140 -13.88 -10.72 -12.54
C GLY A 140 -12.42 -10.27 -12.55
N ILE A 141 -11.70 -10.39 -11.43
CA ILE A 141 -10.28 -10.03 -11.33
C ILE A 141 -9.43 -11.24 -11.73
N SER A 142 -8.53 -11.03 -12.69
CA SER A 142 -7.58 -12.06 -13.12
C SER A 142 -6.53 -12.34 -12.03
N VAL A 143 -6.43 -13.60 -11.62
CA VAL A 143 -5.45 -14.06 -10.62
C VAL A 143 -4.86 -15.39 -11.05
N ARG A 144 -3.55 -15.57 -10.81
CA ARG A 144 -2.80 -16.80 -11.15
C ARG A 144 -3.10 -17.95 -10.20
#